data_AF-A0A920FC51-F1
#
_entry.id   AF-A0A920FC51-F1
#
_cell.length_a   1.000
_cell.length_b   1.000
_cell.length_c   1.000
_cell.angle_alpha   90.00
_cell.angle_beta   90.00
_cell.angle_gamma   90.00
#
_symmetry.space_group_name_H-M   'P 1'
#
loop_
_entity.id
_entity.type
_entity.pdbx_description
1 polymer ?
#
loop_
_entity_poly.entity_id
_entity_poly.type
_entity_poly.pdbx_seq_one_letter_code
_entity_poly.pdbx_strand_id
1 'polypeptide(L)'
;MQSHISYGQKVVRLRFDGVELHGAHGYLIMQFLSPASNNREDIFGGDLEARTLFVRKVAEGIREKCGQDFIIGLKMPADEGSQAGSVPTRR
;
A
#
# COMPACT_ATOMS: atom_id res chain seq x y z
N MET A 1 -6.50 0.99 8.41
CA MET A 1 -7.30 0.89 7.18
C MET A 1 -8.35 2.00 7.07
N GLN A 2 -9.31 2.09 8.00
CA GLN A 2 -10.41 3.06 7.92
C GLN A 2 -9.96 4.54 7.79
N SER A 3 -8.86 4.92 8.44
CA SER A 3 -8.31 6.28 8.34
C SER A 3 -7.76 6.64 6.96
N HIS A 4 -7.19 5.68 6.22
CA HIS A 4 -6.69 5.92 4.86
C HIS A 4 -7.86 6.11 3.89
N ILE A 5 -8.89 5.28 4.06
CA ILE A 5 -10.13 5.33 3.27
C ILE A 5 -10.88 6.65 3.54
N SER A 6 -10.99 7.08 4.79
CA SER A 6 -11.68 8.34 5.13
C SER A 6 -10.95 9.58 4.64
N TYR A 7 -9.61 9.54 4.57
CA TYR A 7 -8.85 10.61 3.95
C TYR A 7 -9.13 10.70 2.45
N GLY A 8 -9.19 9.56 1.72
CA GLY A 8 -9.60 9.51 0.31
C GLY A 8 -10.88 10.31 0.03
N GLN A 9 -11.91 10.16 0.86
CA GLN A 9 -13.16 10.93 0.72
C GLN A 9 -12.99 12.44 0.94
N LYS A 10 -12.08 12.85 1.83
CA LYS A 10 -11.80 14.29 2.07
C LYS A 10 -11.13 14.92 0.86
N VAL A 11 -10.22 14.22 0.20
CA VAL A 11 -9.47 14.76 -0.96
C VAL A 11 -10.35 14.94 -2.19
N VAL A 12 -11.33 14.06 -2.41
CA VAL A 12 -12.38 14.24 -3.44
C VAL A 12 -13.16 15.55 -3.21
N ARG A 13 -13.54 15.83 -1.95
CA ARG A 13 -14.24 17.08 -1.60
C ARG A 13 -13.40 18.33 -1.82
N LEU A 14 -12.08 18.18 -1.81
CA LEU A 14 -11.10 19.26 -2.06
C LEU A 14 -10.69 19.36 -3.54
N ARG A 15 -11.36 18.63 -4.45
CA ARG A 15 -11.13 18.65 -5.91
C ARG A 15 -9.74 18.19 -6.34
N PHE A 16 -9.13 17.26 -5.60
CA PHE A 16 -7.96 16.55 -6.09
C PHE A 16 -8.38 15.42 -7.02
N ASP A 17 -7.56 15.16 -8.05
CA ASP A 17 -7.79 14.08 -9.02
C ASP A 17 -7.46 12.68 -8.47
N GLY A 18 -6.75 12.60 -7.35
CA GLY A 18 -6.32 11.33 -6.79
C GLY A 18 -5.57 11.40 -5.46
N VAL A 19 -5.07 10.24 -5.06
CA VAL A 19 -4.20 10.05 -3.89
C VAL A 19 -3.02 9.15 -4.22
N GLU A 20 -1.91 9.36 -3.51
CA GLU A 20 -0.76 8.47 -3.53
C GLU A 20 -0.65 7.73 -2.19
N LEU A 21 -0.61 6.40 -2.24
CA LEU A 21 -0.32 5.55 -1.09
C LEU A 21 1.20 5.49 -0.89
N HIS A 22 1.65 5.80 0.33
CA HIS A 22 3.08 5.88 0.61
C HIS A 22 3.66 4.53 1.08
N GLY A 23 4.17 3.74 0.13
CA GLY A 23 4.78 2.43 0.34
C GLY A 23 6.31 2.41 0.44
N ALA A 24 6.94 3.52 0.83
CA ALA A 24 8.40 3.68 0.87
C ALA A 24 8.92 4.14 2.24
N HIS A 25 10.25 4.24 2.38
CA HIS A 25 10.98 4.77 3.55
C HIS A 25 10.67 4.10 4.90
N GLY A 26 10.30 2.82 4.88
CA GLY A 26 10.04 2.03 6.09
C GLY A 26 8.73 2.36 6.80
N TYR A 27 7.86 3.17 6.18
CA TYR A 27 6.53 3.47 6.74
C TYR A 27 5.58 2.27 6.62
N LEU A 28 4.41 2.40 7.23
CA LEU A 28 3.46 1.31 7.45
C LEU A 28 3.21 0.40 6.24
N ILE A 29 2.94 0.96 5.06
CA ILE A 29 2.67 0.16 3.87
C ILE A 29 3.90 -0.65 3.48
N MET A 30 5.10 -0.06 3.53
CA MET A 30 6.35 -0.78 3.30
C MET A 30 6.57 -1.89 4.34
N GLN A 31 6.18 -1.65 5.60
CA GLN A 31 6.30 -2.66 6.64
C GLN A 31 5.47 -3.92 6.39
N PHE A 32 4.31 -3.78 5.73
CA PHE A 32 3.50 -4.93 5.28
C PHE A 32 4.11 -5.60 4.04
N LEU A 33 4.62 -4.82 3.08
CA LEU A 33 5.12 -5.35 1.81
C LEU A 33 6.46 -6.08 1.97
N SER A 34 7.33 -5.60 2.85
CA SER A 34 8.68 -6.12 3.00
C SER A 34 8.72 -7.40 3.84
N PRO A 35 9.30 -8.50 3.32
CA PRO A 35 9.56 -9.69 4.12
C PRO A 35 10.60 -9.45 5.22
N ALA A 36 11.41 -8.38 5.13
CA ALA A 36 12.39 -8.05 6.17
C ALA A 36 11.73 -7.60 7.48
N SER A 37 10.59 -6.91 7.38
CA SER A 37 9.86 -6.37 8.52
C SER A 37 8.57 -7.13 8.83
N ASN A 38 7.96 -7.78 7.84
CA ASN A 38 6.70 -8.50 8.01
C ASN A 38 6.93 -9.97 8.39
N ASN A 39 7.10 -10.21 9.70
CA ASN A 39 7.20 -11.55 10.28
C ASN A 39 5.84 -12.05 10.81
N ARG A 40 4.72 -11.57 10.24
CA ARG A 40 3.38 -12.00 10.68
C ARG A 40 3.07 -13.38 10.12
N GLU A 41 2.28 -14.14 10.87
CA GLU A 41 1.76 -15.47 10.49
C GLU A 41 0.25 -15.44 10.20
N ASP A 42 -0.35 -14.25 10.15
CA ASP A 42 -1.76 -14.07 9.81
C ASP A 42 -1.96 -13.78 8.32
N ILE A 43 -3.20 -13.45 7.94
CA ILE A 43 -3.59 -13.19 6.54
C ILE A 43 -2.83 -12.02 5.87
N PHE A 44 -2.03 -11.26 6.62
CA PHE A 44 -1.26 -10.13 6.12
C PHE A 44 0.25 -10.40 6.05
N GLY A 45 0.70 -11.61 6.40
CA GLY A 45 2.12 -12.00 6.39
C GLY A 45 2.35 -13.33 5.69
N GLY A 46 3.62 -13.71 5.54
CA GLY A 46 4.01 -14.89 4.76
C GLY A 46 4.31 -14.53 3.32
N ASP A 47 3.53 -15.04 2.36
CA ASP A 47 3.79 -14.90 0.93
C ASP A 47 3.48 -13.49 0.37
N LEU A 48 3.76 -13.28 -0.91
CA LEU A 48 3.54 -11.98 -1.57
C LEU A 48 2.05 -11.59 -1.62
N GLU A 49 1.15 -12.56 -1.80
CA GLU A 49 -0.30 -12.33 -1.83
C GLU A 49 -0.78 -11.75 -0.48
N ALA A 50 -0.39 -12.39 0.62
CA ALA A 50 -0.74 -11.95 1.97
C ALA A 50 -0.11 -10.59 2.31
N ARG A 51 1.18 -10.40 2.00
CA ARG A 51 1.89 -9.12 2.26
C ARG A 51 1.32 -7.94 1.48
N THR A 52 0.80 -8.17 0.27
CA THR A 52 0.14 -7.14 -0.55
C THR A 52 -1.33 -6.92 -0.20
N LEU A 53 -1.95 -7.82 0.57
CA LEU A 53 -3.38 -7.75 0.91
C LEU A 53 -3.75 -6.44 1.59
N PHE A 54 -2.90 -5.93 2.49
CA PHE A 54 -3.16 -4.67 3.18
C PHE A 54 -3.31 -3.49 2.23
N VAL A 55 -2.35 -3.31 1.30
CA VAL A 55 -2.37 -2.19 0.36
C VAL A 55 -3.51 -2.33 -0.66
N ARG A 56 -3.80 -3.57 -1.09
CA ARG A 56 -4.94 -3.88 -1.97
C ARG A 56 -6.26 -3.49 -1.32
N LYS A 57 -6.51 -3.90 -0.06
CA LYS A 57 -7.72 -3.54 0.69
C LYS A 57 -7.89 -2.03 0.87
N VAL A 58 -6.79 -1.30 1.08
CA VAL A 58 -6.83 0.17 1.17
C VAL A 58 -7.21 0.78 -0.18
N ALA A 59 -6.58 0.33 -1.27
CA ALA A 59 -6.88 0.81 -2.62
C ALA A 59 -8.32 0.48 -3.04
N GLU A 60 -8.80 -0.73 -2.77
CA GLU A 60 -10.19 -1.17 -2.99
C GLU A 60 -11.17 -0.27 -2.22
N GLY A 61 -10.95 -0.06 -0.92
CA GLY A 61 -11.83 0.80 -0.13
C GLY A 61 -11.82 2.28 -0.54
N ILE A 62 -10.69 2.80 -1.05
CA ILE A 62 -10.64 4.15 -1.65
C ILE A 62 -11.44 4.15 -2.96
N ARG A 63 -11.25 3.13 -3.80
CA ARG A 63 -11.93 3.01 -5.09
C ARG A 63 -13.44 2.97 -4.95
N GLU A 64 -13.95 2.13 -4.05
CA GLU A 64 -15.38 2.02 -3.74
C GLU A 64 -16.00 3.36 -3.34
N LYS A 65 -15.23 4.22 -2.66
CA LYS A 65 -15.72 5.49 -2.15
C LYS A 65 -15.52 6.68 -3.08
N CYS A 66 -14.54 6.62 -3.98
CA CYS A 66 -14.13 7.76 -4.81
C CYS A 66 -14.48 7.57 -6.30
N GLY A 67 -14.90 6.37 -6.72
CA GLY A 67 -15.29 6.07 -8.10
C GLY A 67 -14.12 5.64 -8.99
N GLN A 68 -14.41 5.17 -10.21
CA GLN A 68 -13.41 4.61 -11.13
C GLN A 68 -12.43 5.63 -11.72
N ASP A 69 -12.81 6.90 -11.81
CA ASP A 69 -11.98 7.93 -12.42
C ASP A 69 -10.95 8.52 -11.45
N PHE A 70 -11.06 8.21 -10.15
CA PHE A 70 -10.13 8.71 -9.14
C PHE A 70 -8.75 8.05 -9.27
N ILE A 71 -7.68 8.84 -9.34
CA ILE A 71 -6.32 8.29 -9.49
C ILE A 71 -5.86 7.73 -8.15
N ILE A 72 -5.37 6.49 -8.14
CA ILE A 72 -4.78 5.84 -6.96
C ILE A 72 -3.37 5.39 -7.32
N GLY A 73 -2.37 6.12 -6.84
CA GLY A 73 -0.96 5.79 -6.99
C GLY A 73 -0.42 5.01 -5.80
N LEU A 74 0.67 4.28 -6.02
CA LEU A 74 1.47 3.67 -4.96
C LEU A 74 2.93 4.07 -5.17
N LYS A 75 3.48 4.80 -4.20
CA LYS A 75 4.91 5.12 -4.18
C LYS A 75 5.68 3.96 -3.58
N MET A 76 6.55 3.35 -4.39
CA MET A 76 7.40 2.22 -4.00
C MET A 76 8.88 2.63 -4.00
N PRO A 77 9.71 2.10 -3.08
CA PRO A 77 11.15 2.20 -3.19
C PRO A 77 11.66 1.32 -4.35
N ALA A 78 12.73 1.75 -5.02
CA ALA A 78 13.39 0.92 -6.03
C ALA A 78 14.16 -0.25 -5.39
N ASP A 79 14.79 0.02 -4.25
CA ASP A 79 15.45 -0.94 -3.38
C ASP A 79 15.21 -0.50 -1.93
N GLU A 80 14.99 -1.45 -1.04
CA GLU A 80 14.83 -1.21 0.39
C GLU A 80 16.16 -1.18 1.14
N GLY A 81 17.28 -1.51 0.48
CA GLY A 81 18.60 -1.64 1.11
C GLY A 81 18.67 -2.80 2.11
N SER A 82 17.66 -3.66 2.14
CA SER A 82 17.60 -4.85 2.98
C SER A 82 17.95 -6.08 2.15
N GLN A 83 18.68 -7.04 2.74
CA GLN A 83 19.04 -8.30 2.07
C GLN A 83 17.82 -9.12 1.63
N ALA A 84 16.65 -8.89 2.25
CA ALA A 84 15.42 -9.62 1.96
C ALA A 84 14.56 -8.96 0.87
N GLY A 85 14.67 -7.63 0.66
CA GLY A 85 14.00 -6.85 -0.40
C GLY A 85 12.46 -6.92 -0.44
N SER A 86 11.74 -5.81 -0.65
CA SER A 86 10.28 -5.88 -0.92
C SER A 86 9.92 -6.22 -2.35
N VAL A 87 10.85 -6.00 -3.27
CA VAL A 87 10.67 -6.27 -4.70
C VAL A 87 11.34 -7.61 -5.00
N PRO A 88 10.65 -8.58 -5.64
CA PRO A 88 11.33 -9.76 -6.14
C PRO A 88 12.27 -9.32 -7.25
N THR A 89 13.54 -9.11 -6.90
CA THR A 89 14.60 -8.90 -7.90
C THR A 89 14.70 -10.19 -8.70
N ARG A 90 14.29 -10.18 -9.97
CA ARG A 90 14.68 -11.24 -10.91
C ARG A 90 16.22 -11.24 -10.94
N ARG A 91 16.82 -12.28 -10.37
CA ARG A 91 18.16 -12.73 -10.74
C ARG A 91 18.02 -13.85 -11.75
#